data_AF-A0A924S6N9-F1
#
_entry.id   AF-A0A924S6N9-F1
#
_cell.length_a   1.000
_cell.length_b   1.000
_cell.length_c   1.000
_cell.angle_alpha   90.00
_cell.angle_beta   90.00
_cell.angle_gamma   90.00
#
_symmetry.space_group_name_H-M   'P 1'
#
loop_
_entity.id
_entity.type
_entity.pdbx_description
1 polymer ?
#
loop_
_entity_poly.entity_id
_entity_poly.type
_entity_poly.pdbx_seq_one_letter_code
_entity_poly.pdbx_strand_id
1 'polypeptide(L)'
;PLMVTRTAGSTPFRFDLHQGDVGHTMVVGPTGAGKSVQLNTIATQWLRYPEAQVFFFDKGASSRAATLLTGGQFFHLGGDQGQLAFQPLAGVDGAEDRAWAQEWVQDLVAAEGVEITPPVKEEIWGAIKNLAAGPRQQRTLTLLAATIQDHTVKAALAPFTLSGPHGHLLDAQQNLSSDARRQTFEMSDLMTSSTNSR
;
A
#
# COMPACT_ATOMS: atom_id res chain seq x y z
N PRO A 1 -5.32 -3.55 27.80
CA PRO A 1 -3.86 -3.58 27.65
C PRO A 1 -3.47 -4.56 26.55
N LEU A 2 -2.56 -4.14 25.67
CA LEU A 2 -1.98 -4.99 24.63
C LEU A 2 -1.15 -6.11 25.25
N MET A 3 -0.35 -5.84 26.28
CA MET A 3 0.43 -6.87 26.98
C MET A 3 0.85 -6.42 28.36
N VAL A 4 1.25 -7.37 29.19
CA VAL A 4 1.92 -7.09 30.48
C VAL A 4 3.41 -7.34 30.29
N THR A 5 4.21 -6.31 30.53
CA THR A 5 5.67 -6.36 30.53
C THR A 5 6.20 -6.03 31.93
N ARG A 6 7.51 -5.83 32.07
CA ARG A 6 8.15 -5.44 33.34
C ARG A 6 8.86 -4.11 33.20
N THR A 7 8.80 -3.30 34.26
CA THR A 7 9.71 -2.16 34.42
C THR A 7 11.12 -2.65 34.82
N ALA A 8 12.09 -1.74 34.86
CA ALA A 8 13.42 -2.05 35.38
C ALA A 8 13.39 -2.57 36.82
N GLY A 9 12.43 -2.12 37.64
CA GLY A 9 12.23 -2.58 39.02
C GLY A 9 11.42 -3.88 39.16
N SER A 10 11.18 -4.61 38.06
CA SER A 10 10.35 -5.83 38.03
C SER A 10 8.87 -5.63 38.40
N THR A 11 8.39 -4.39 38.40
CA THR A 11 6.97 -4.10 38.56
C THR A 11 6.23 -4.46 37.27
N PRO A 12 5.06 -5.14 37.33
CA PRO A 12 4.22 -5.36 36.16
C PRO A 12 3.81 -4.03 35.51
N PHE A 13 4.09 -3.90 34.21
CA PHE A 13 3.70 -2.75 33.39
C PHE A 13 2.64 -3.18 32.38
N ARG A 14 1.46 -2.54 32.40
CA ARG A 14 0.39 -2.78 31.44
C ARG A 14 0.64 -1.91 30.22
N PHE A 15 1.29 -2.47 29.21
CA PHE A 15 1.57 -1.77 27.96
C PHE A 15 0.29 -1.70 27.11
N ASP A 16 -0.07 -0.49 26.72
CA ASP A 16 -1.18 -0.20 25.82
C ASP A 16 -0.82 1.03 24.97
N LEU A 17 -1.05 0.97 23.67
CA LEU A 17 -0.67 2.04 22.73
C LEU A 17 -1.82 3.00 22.46
N HIS A 18 -3.06 2.59 22.72
CA HIS A 18 -4.27 3.30 22.30
C HIS A 18 -5.17 3.61 23.50
N GLN A 19 -4.57 4.01 24.63
CA GLN A 19 -5.35 4.45 25.78
C GLN A 19 -5.83 5.88 25.56
N GLY A 20 -7.15 6.05 25.39
CA GLY A 20 -7.79 7.35 25.28
C GLY A 20 -7.80 7.97 23.88
N ASP A 21 -6.99 7.45 22.94
CA ASP A 21 -6.92 7.91 21.56
C ASP A 21 -6.23 6.87 20.63
N VAL A 22 -5.99 7.25 19.36
CA VAL A 22 -5.29 6.47 18.34
C VAL A 22 -3.81 6.26 18.69
N GLY A 23 -3.34 5.02 18.56
CA GLY A 23 -2.00 4.61 19.04
C GLY A 23 -0.83 4.83 18.08
N HIS A 24 -0.71 6.01 17.47
CA HIS A 24 0.46 6.32 16.62
C HIS A 24 1.77 6.19 17.41
N THR A 25 2.69 5.36 16.93
CA THR A 25 3.90 4.98 17.66
C THR A 25 5.10 4.88 16.75
N MET A 26 6.25 5.40 17.20
CA MET A 26 7.55 5.23 16.52
C MET A 26 8.48 4.37 17.36
N VAL A 27 9.09 3.35 16.76
CA VAL A 27 10.07 2.46 17.41
C VAL A 27 11.44 2.64 16.76
N VAL A 28 12.42 3.12 17.54
CA VAL A 28 13.77 3.46 17.06
C VAL A 28 14.82 2.64 17.80
N GLY A 29 15.86 2.20 17.09
CA GLY A 29 16.98 1.46 17.66
C GLY A 29 17.90 0.89 16.58
N PRO A 30 19.12 0.45 16.93
CA PRO A 30 20.07 -0.11 15.97
C PRO A 30 19.59 -1.45 15.37
N THR A 31 20.24 -1.90 14.30
CA THR A 31 20.03 -3.25 13.75
C THR A 31 20.34 -4.29 14.84
N GLY A 32 19.50 -5.33 14.94
CA GLY A 32 19.65 -6.36 15.97
C GLY A 32 19.06 -6.00 17.35
N ALA A 33 18.57 -4.78 17.58
CA ALA A 33 17.98 -4.38 18.87
C ALA A 33 16.59 -4.99 19.18
N GLY A 34 16.06 -5.86 18.31
CA GLY A 34 14.77 -6.51 18.52
C GLY A 34 13.54 -5.70 18.06
N LYS A 35 13.70 -4.64 17.26
CA LYS A 35 12.57 -3.84 16.74
C LYS A 35 11.50 -4.69 16.05
N SER A 36 11.90 -5.59 15.13
CA SER A 36 10.97 -6.49 14.44
C SER A 36 10.25 -7.43 15.42
N VAL A 37 10.96 -7.94 16.42
CA VAL A 37 10.37 -8.79 17.47
C VAL A 37 9.31 -8.02 18.25
N GLN A 38 9.60 -6.77 18.64
CA GLN A 38 8.66 -5.91 19.36
C GLN A 38 7.40 -5.62 18.53
N LEU A 39 7.57 -5.18 17.28
CA LEU A 39 6.44 -4.87 16.38
C LEU A 39 5.58 -6.12 16.12
N ASN A 40 6.21 -7.26 15.83
CA ASN A 40 5.49 -8.52 15.63
C ASN A 40 4.74 -8.98 16.88
N THR A 41 5.33 -8.76 18.07
CA THR A 41 4.68 -9.08 19.35
C THR A 41 3.44 -8.21 19.52
N ILE A 42 3.57 -6.89 19.40
CA ILE A 42 2.46 -5.94 19.52
C ILE A 42 1.31 -6.30 18.57
N ALA A 43 1.62 -6.54 17.29
CA ALA A 43 0.62 -6.89 16.31
C ALA A 43 -0.05 -8.24 16.56
N THR A 44 0.69 -9.23 17.05
CA THR A 44 0.11 -10.53 17.43
C THR A 44 -0.82 -10.38 18.64
N GLN A 45 -0.44 -9.55 19.62
CA GLN A 45 -1.28 -9.25 20.78
C GLN A 45 -2.58 -8.53 20.37
N TRP A 46 -2.53 -7.69 19.34
CA TRP A 46 -3.68 -6.95 18.78
C TRP A 46 -4.75 -7.88 18.19
N LEU A 47 -4.37 -9.00 17.58
CA LEU A 47 -5.32 -9.95 16.96
C LEU A 47 -6.32 -10.60 17.95
N ARG A 48 -6.14 -10.41 19.26
CA ARG A 48 -7.11 -10.87 20.28
C ARG A 48 -8.34 -9.99 20.41
N TYR A 49 -8.29 -8.75 19.93
CA TYR A 49 -9.48 -7.91 19.88
C TYR A 49 -10.38 -8.35 18.73
N PRO A 50 -11.72 -8.38 18.90
CA PRO A 50 -12.66 -8.66 17.82
C PRO A 50 -12.43 -7.72 16.63
N GLU A 51 -12.60 -8.22 15.41
CA GLU A 51 -12.42 -7.44 14.16
C GLU A 51 -11.04 -6.78 13.96
N ALA A 52 -10.06 -7.04 14.83
CA ALA A 52 -8.75 -6.44 14.69
C ALA A 52 -8.08 -6.91 13.39
N GLN A 53 -7.60 -5.93 12.61
CA GLN A 53 -6.83 -6.14 11.39
C GLN A 53 -5.39 -5.64 11.58
N VAL A 54 -4.45 -6.30 10.89
CA VAL A 54 -3.02 -6.00 10.90
C VAL A 54 -2.52 -6.01 9.46
N PHE A 55 -1.96 -4.90 9.02
CA PHE A 55 -1.27 -4.78 7.73
C PHE A 55 0.20 -4.46 7.99
N PHE A 56 1.11 -5.31 7.53
CA PHE A 56 2.56 -5.11 7.63
C PHE A 56 3.14 -4.81 6.26
N PHE A 57 3.97 -3.77 6.18
CA PHE A 57 4.91 -3.56 5.09
C PHE A 57 6.30 -3.88 5.62
N ASP A 58 6.85 -5.01 5.19
CA ASP A 58 8.03 -5.64 5.80
C ASP A 58 9.17 -5.73 4.80
N LYS A 59 10.38 -5.36 5.23
CA LYS A 59 11.61 -5.49 4.45
C LYS A 59 12.46 -6.60 5.05
N GLY A 60 12.76 -7.63 4.25
CA GLY A 60 13.58 -8.77 4.65
C GLY A 60 12.80 -9.87 5.36
N ALA A 61 11.48 -9.96 5.11
CA ALA A 61 10.59 -11.02 5.58
C ALA A 61 10.64 -11.31 7.10
N SER A 62 10.99 -10.32 7.92
CA SER A 62 11.11 -10.44 9.38
C SER A 62 9.81 -10.81 10.10
N SER A 63 8.67 -10.54 9.45
CA SER A 63 7.32 -10.77 9.98
C SER A 63 6.67 -12.03 9.42
N ARG A 64 7.33 -12.74 8.48
CA ARG A 64 6.77 -13.93 7.79
C ARG A 64 6.32 -15.02 8.75
N ALA A 65 7.18 -15.40 9.69
CA ALA A 65 6.87 -16.45 10.66
C ALA A 65 5.64 -16.10 11.51
N ALA A 66 5.61 -14.89 12.07
CA ALA A 66 4.49 -14.43 12.88
C ALA A 66 3.19 -14.37 12.06
N THR A 67 3.25 -13.91 10.81
CA THR A 67 2.10 -13.88 9.90
C THR A 67 1.53 -15.27 9.69
N LEU A 68 2.35 -16.24 9.30
CA LEU A 68 1.90 -17.62 9.05
C LEU A 68 1.37 -18.29 10.33
N LEU A 69 2.04 -18.11 11.47
CA LEU A 69 1.64 -18.71 12.75
C LEU A 69 0.31 -18.16 13.29
N THR A 70 -0.08 -16.95 12.88
CA THR A 70 -1.37 -16.35 13.23
C THR A 70 -2.47 -16.60 12.18
N GLY A 71 -2.23 -17.46 11.19
CA GLY A 71 -3.17 -17.72 10.09
C GLY A 71 -3.32 -16.55 9.11
N GLY A 72 -2.34 -15.64 9.07
CA GLY A 72 -2.31 -14.51 8.15
C GLY A 72 -1.79 -14.89 6.76
N GLN A 73 -1.89 -13.94 5.83
CA GLN A 73 -1.35 -14.08 4.48
C GLN A 73 -0.08 -13.26 4.28
N PHE A 74 0.90 -13.88 3.63
CA PHE A 74 2.20 -13.27 3.33
C PHE A 74 2.34 -13.14 1.82
N PHE A 75 2.51 -11.91 1.36
CA PHE A 75 2.54 -11.50 -0.03
C PHE A 75 3.93 -11.03 -0.39
N HIS A 76 4.48 -11.53 -1.50
CA HIS A 76 5.75 -11.06 -2.05
C HIS A 76 5.47 -10.04 -3.15
N LEU A 77 5.83 -8.78 -2.93
CA LEU A 77 5.69 -7.74 -3.95
C LEU A 77 6.97 -7.67 -4.80
N GLY A 78 6.85 -7.90 -6.11
CA GLY A 78 7.98 -7.79 -7.04
C GLY A 78 8.63 -9.12 -7.48
N GLY A 79 8.07 -10.26 -7.08
CA GLY A 79 8.48 -11.57 -7.63
C GLY A 79 7.72 -11.93 -8.91
N ASP A 80 8.30 -12.80 -9.75
CA ASP A 80 7.73 -13.33 -11.01
C ASP A 80 6.34 -13.99 -10.88
N GLN A 81 5.86 -14.20 -9.65
CA GLN A 81 4.54 -14.76 -9.40
C GLN A 81 3.54 -13.63 -9.23
N GLY A 82 2.91 -13.25 -10.36
CA GLY A 82 1.82 -12.26 -10.49
C GLY A 82 0.52 -12.58 -9.73
N GLN A 83 0.63 -12.92 -8.45
CA GLN A 83 -0.51 -13.17 -7.56
C GLN A 83 -1.01 -11.89 -6.89
N LEU A 84 -0.26 -10.78 -6.96
CA LEU A 84 -0.62 -9.53 -6.32
C LEU A 84 -0.57 -8.36 -7.28
N ALA A 85 -1.75 -7.93 -7.69
CA ALA A 85 -1.93 -6.67 -8.38
C ALA A 85 -3.10 -5.92 -7.73
N PHE A 86 -2.91 -4.64 -7.54
CA PHE A 86 -3.91 -3.71 -7.04
C PHE A 86 -4.60 -3.04 -8.22
N GLN A 87 -5.83 -2.63 -7.99
CA GLN A 87 -6.63 -1.81 -8.88
C GLN A 87 -6.98 -0.50 -8.17
N PRO A 88 -6.06 0.49 -8.14
CA PRO A 88 -6.25 1.72 -7.37
C PRO A 88 -7.47 2.53 -7.81
N LEU A 89 -7.81 2.47 -9.10
CA LEU A 89 -8.94 3.20 -9.68
C LEU A 89 -10.28 2.46 -9.60
N ALA A 90 -10.36 1.30 -8.93
CA ALA A 90 -11.58 0.51 -8.90
C ALA A 90 -12.78 1.26 -8.30
N GLY A 91 -12.53 2.08 -7.28
CA GLY A 91 -13.54 2.71 -6.42
C GLY A 91 -13.95 4.14 -6.77
N VAL A 92 -13.74 4.60 -8.01
CA VAL A 92 -14.00 6.02 -8.40
C VAL A 92 -15.49 6.37 -8.62
N ASP A 93 -16.40 5.73 -7.87
CA ASP A 93 -17.85 5.92 -7.99
C ASP A 93 -18.32 7.22 -7.30
N GLY A 94 -17.74 7.56 -6.15
CA GLY A 94 -18.03 8.78 -5.41
C GLY A 94 -17.29 10.01 -5.92
N ALA A 95 -17.81 11.21 -5.60
CA ALA A 95 -17.11 12.46 -5.94
C ALA A 95 -15.80 12.61 -5.16
N GLU A 96 -15.80 12.21 -3.88
CA GLU A 96 -14.62 12.20 -3.02
C GLU A 96 -13.58 11.18 -3.50
N ASP A 97 -14.00 9.96 -3.84
CA ASP A 97 -13.11 8.93 -4.39
C ASP A 97 -12.44 9.37 -5.69
N ARG A 98 -13.19 10.07 -6.56
CA ARG A 98 -12.62 10.65 -7.79
C ARG A 98 -11.62 11.75 -7.50
N ALA A 99 -11.89 12.62 -6.52
CA ALA A 99 -10.97 13.69 -6.15
C ALA A 99 -9.65 13.11 -5.60
N TRP A 100 -9.75 12.13 -4.71
CA TRP A 100 -8.59 11.40 -4.20
C TRP A 100 -7.81 10.70 -5.33
N ALA A 101 -8.50 10.00 -6.23
CA ALA A 101 -7.85 9.35 -7.37
C ALA A 101 -7.17 10.37 -8.30
N GLN A 102 -7.75 11.56 -8.46
CA GLN A 102 -7.16 12.63 -9.27
C GLN A 102 -5.86 13.15 -8.65
N GLU A 103 -5.85 13.40 -7.33
CA GLU A 103 -4.66 13.81 -6.60
C GLU A 103 -3.57 12.73 -6.68
N TRP A 104 -3.94 11.47 -6.46
CA TRP A 104 -2.99 10.36 -6.53
C TRP A 104 -2.37 10.18 -7.92
N VAL A 105 -3.16 10.29 -9.00
CA VAL A 105 -2.64 10.26 -10.38
C VAL A 105 -1.75 11.47 -10.65
N GLN A 106 -2.09 12.65 -10.14
CA GLN A 106 -1.23 13.83 -10.25
C GLN A 106 0.12 13.61 -9.56
N ASP A 107 0.14 12.95 -8.40
CA ASP A 107 1.39 12.61 -7.71
C ASP A 107 2.27 11.66 -8.52
N LEU A 108 1.68 10.66 -9.20
CA LEU A 108 2.42 9.78 -10.13
C LEU A 108 3.03 10.58 -11.28
N VAL A 109 2.25 11.46 -11.90
CA VAL A 109 2.69 12.28 -13.04
C VAL A 109 3.78 13.27 -12.60
N ALA A 110 3.63 13.87 -11.42
CA ALA A 110 4.61 14.79 -10.84
C ALA A 110 5.92 14.08 -10.46
N ALA A 111 5.85 12.83 -9.98
CA ALA A 111 7.03 12.03 -9.63
C ALA A 111 7.93 11.75 -10.85
N GLU A 112 7.36 11.69 -12.06
CA GLU A 112 8.09 11.58 -13.33
C GLU A 112 8.56 12.93 -13.89
N GLY A 113 8.40 14.02 -13.12
CA GLY A 113 8.91 15.36 -13.45
C GLY A 113 7.98 16.21 -14.33
N VAL A 114 6.72 15.81 -14.52
CA VAL A 114 5.74 16.59 -15.28
C VAL A 114 5.06 17.61 -14.37
N GLU A 115 5.03 18.89 -14.80
CA GLU A 115 4.37 19.94 -14.04
C GLU A 115 2.84 19.80 -14.06
N ILE A 116 2.21 19.83 -12.88
CA ILE A 116 0.76 19.72 -12.73
C ILE A 116 0.09 21.09 -12.93
N THR A 117 -0.06 21.47 -14.19
CA THR A 117 -0.75 22.69 -14.62
C THR A 117 -2.28 22.54 -14.62
N PRO A 118 -3.07 23.63 -14.65
CA PRO A 118 -4.53 23.53 -14.72
C PRO A 118 -5.06 22.68 -15.89
N PRO A 119 -4.52 22.77 -17.13
CA PRO A 119 -4.90 21.87 -18.22
C PRO A 119 -4.65 20.39 -17.91
N VAL A 120 -3.51 20.05 -17.32
CA VAL A 120 -3.18 18.67 -16.89
C VAL A 120 -4.18 18.18 -15.84
N LYS A 121 -4.54 19.03 -14.87
CA LYS A 121 -5.56 18.70 -13.85
C LYS A 121 -6.91 18.41 -14.48
N GLU A 122 -7.35 19.26 -15.42
CA GLU A 122 -8.63 19.11 -16.14
C GLU A 122 -8.65 17.83 -16.98
N GLU A 123 -7.54 17.51 -17.64
CA GLU A 123 -7.41 16.30 -18.45
C GLU A 123 -7.47 15.03 -17.62
N ILE A 124 -6.69 14.95 -16.53
CA ILE A 124 -6.72 13.81 -15.58
C ILE A 124 -8.13 13.65 -15.00
N TRP A 125 -8.79 14.75 -14.63
CA TRP A 125 -10.16 14.72 -14.14
C TRP A 125 -11.15 14.18 -15.18
N GLY A 126 -11.02 14.61 -16.43
CA GLY A 126 -11.80 14.10 -17.57
C GLY A 126 -11.63 12.59 -17.73
N ALA A 127 -10.39 12.11 -17.73
CA ALA A 127 -10.03 10.70 -17.85
C ALA A 127 -10.62 9.85 -16.71
N ILE A 128 -10.53 10.31 -15.46
CA ILE A 128 -11.11 9.61 -14.30
C ILE A 128 -12.63 9.53 -14.38
N LYS A 129 -13.31 10.62 -14.78
CA LYS A 129 -14.76 10.59 -14.99
C LYS A 129 -15.17 9.60 -16.07
N ASN A 130 -14.41 9.55 -17.17
CA ASN A 130 -14.67 8.61 -18.25
C ASN A 130 -14.52 7.16 -17.78
N LEU A 131 -13.48 6.85 -16.99
CA LEU A 131 -13.32 5.52 -16.39
C LEU A 131 -14.44 5.18 -15.41
N ALA A 132 -14.86 6.14 -14.58
CA ALA A 132 -15.93 5.93 -13.61
C ALA A 132 -17.26 5.53 -14.27
N ALA A 133 -17.54 6.06 -15.47
CA ALA A 133 -18.71 5.71 -16.27
C ALA A 133 -18.65 4.27 -16.86
N GLY A 134 -17.47 3.67 -16.92
CA GLY A 134 -17.25 2.32 -17.41
C GLY A 134 -17.37 1.23 -16.33
N PRO A 135 -17.38 -0.06 -16.75
CA PRO A 135 -17.35 -1.20 -15.84
C PRO A 135 -16.16 -1.15 -14.89
N ARG A 136 -16.34 -1.63 -13.66
CA ARG A 136 -15.30 -1.61 -12.62
C ARG A 136 -13.99 -2.25 -13.09
N GLN A 137 -14.06 -3.35 -13.83
CA GLN A 137 -12.89 -4.09 -14.35
C GLN A 137 -12.05 -3.29 -15.35
N GLN A 138 -12.64 -2.25 -15.96
CA GLN A 138 -11.97 -1.38 -16.93
C GLN A 138 -11.33 -0.15 -16.26
N ARG A 139 -11.52 0.05 -14.96
CA ARG A 139 -10.94 1.17 -14.21
C ARG A 139 -9.49 0.87 -13.86
N THR A 140 -8.62 1.01 -14.86
CA THR A 140 -7.21 0.60 -14.88
C THR A 140 -6.33 1.78 -15.31
N LEU A 141 -5.06 1.78 -14.95
CA LEU A 141 -4.09 2.80 -15.39
C LEU A 141 -3.80 2.70 -16.88
N THR A 142 -3.79 1.49 -17.47
CA THR A 142 -3.72 1.34 -18.94
C THR A 142 -4.86 2.08 -19.62
N LEU A 143 -6.11 1.88 -19.17
CA LEU A 143 -7.24 2.55 -19.80
C LEU A 143 -7.32 4.04 -19.44
N LEU A 144 -6.86 4.45 -18.26
CA LEU A 144 -6.68 5.87 -17.93
C LEU A 144 -5.75 6.52 -18.97
N ALA A 145 -4.53 5.99 -19.10
CA ALA A 145 -3.50 6.52 -19.98
C ALA A 145 -3.96 6.54 -21.44
N ALA A 146 -4.76 5.56 -21.88
CA ALA A 146 -5.32 5.54 -23.23
C ALA A 146 -6.25 6.73 -23.54
N THR A 147 -6.94 7.27 -22.53
CA THR A 147 -7.85 8.42 -22.69
C THR A 147 -7.14 9.77 -22.66
N ILE A 148 -5.96 9.84 -22.04
CA ILE A 148 -5.11 11.04 -22.00
C ILE A 148 -4.60 11.36 -23.41
N GLN A 149 -4.69 12.63 -23.80
CA GLN A 149 -4.21 13.15 -25.08
C GLN A 149 -2.80 13.74 -24.96
N ASP A 150 -2.48 14.41 -23.85
CA ASP A 150 -1.14 14.95 -23.61
C ASP A 150 -0.10 13.80 -23.58
N HIS A 151 0.85 13.85 -24.52
CA HIS A 151 1.87 12.82 -24.67
C HIS A 151 2.82 12.75 -23.48
N THR A 152 3.07 13.87 -22.81
CA THR A 152 3.96 13.96 -21.64
C THR A 152 3.29 13.30 -20.43
N VAL A 153 2.00 13.60 -20.20
CA VAL A 153 1.22 12.95 -19.13
C VAL A 153 1.07 11.45 -19.40
N LYS A 154 0.78 11.07 -20.65
CA LYS A 154 0.70 9.65 -21.05
C LYS A 154 2.02 8.92 -20.84
N ALA A 155 3.15 9.54 -21.19
CA ALA A 155 4.48 8.98 -20.97
C ALA A 155 4.78 8.80 -19.47
N ALA A 156 4.40 9.77 -18.63
CA ALA A 156 4.56 9.69 -17.17
C ALA A 156 3.73 8.56 -16.55
N LEU A 157 2.57 8.22 -17.13
CA LEU A 157 1.76 7.08 -16.65
C LEU A 157 2.25 5.73 -17.18
N ALA A 158 3.04 5.71 -18.26
CA ALA A 158 3.47 4.49 -18.94
C ALA A 158 4.11 3.44 -18.01
N PRO A 159 4.98 3.80 -17.03
CA PRO A 159 5.59 2.83 -16.13
C PRO A 159 4.59 2.02 -15.31
N PHE A 160 3.40 2.57 -15.06
CA PHE A 160 2.36 1.97 -14.23
C PHE A 160 1.27 1.27 -15.04
N THR A 161 1.38 1.25 -16.37
CA THR A 161 0.50 0.47 -17.25
C THR A 161 0.98 -0.97 -17.39
N LEU A 162 0.16 -1.88 -17.94
CA LEU A 162 0.52 -3.28 -18.21
C LEU A 162 1.81 -3.46 -19.03
N SER A 163 2.17 -2.48 -19.87
CA SER A 163 3.42 -2.49 -20.63
C SER A 163 4.64 -1.98 -19.85
N GLY A 164 4.41 -1.34 -18.70
CA GLY A 164 5.43 -0.76 -17.86
C GLY A 164 5.92 -1.70 -16.74
N PRO A 165 7.09 -1.40 -16.15
CA PRO A 165 7.69 -2.21 -15.10
C PRO A 165 6.81 -2.37 -13.85
N HIS A 166 5.90 -1.43 -13.56
CA HIS A 166 5.05 -1.45 -12.36
C HIS A 166 3.60 -1.88 -12.65
N GLY A 167 3.25 -2.16 -13.91
CA GLY A 167 1.89 -2.57 -14.29
C GLY A 167 1.40 -3.81 -13.56
N HIS A 168 2.30 -4.78 -13.35
CA HIS A 168 1.99 -6.00 -12.60
C HIS A 168 1.56 -5.74 -11.14
N LEU A 169 1.83 -4.56 -10.57
CA LEU A 169 1.47 -4.20 -9.21
C LEU A 169 0.23 -3.33 -9.12
N LEU A 170 0.01 -2.42 -10.07
CA LEU A 170 -0.98 -1.33 -9.93
C LEU A 170 -2.03 -1.29 -11.04
N ASP A 171 -1.96 -2.18 -12.03
CA ASP A 171 -2.82 -2.15 -13.21
C ASP A 171 -3.74 -3.37 -13.32
N ALA A 172 -4.19 -3.87 -12.17
CA ALA A 172 -5.09 -5.01 -12.11
C ALA A 172 -6.50 -4.65 -12.56
N GLN A 173 -7.26 -5.64 -13.04
CA GLN A 173 -8.70 -5.49 -13.30
C GLN A 173 -9.55 -5.80 -12.05
N GLN A 174 -8.93 -6.37 -11.01
CA GLN A 174 -9.54 -6.72 -9.74
C GLN A 174 -8.49 -6.59 -8.64
N ASN A 175 -8.89 -6.10 -7.47
CA ASN A 175 -8.03 -6.08 -6.30
C ASN A 175 -7.79 -7.50 -5.79
N LEU A 176 -6.62 -7.68 -5.16
CA LEU A 176 -6.37 -8.80 -4.27
C LEU A 176 -7.52 -8.98 -3.27
N SER A 177 -8.01 -10.21 -3.14
CA SER A 177 -8.96 -10.58 -2.09
C SER A 177 -8.23 -11.32 -0.97
N SER A 178 -8.43 -10.85 0.26
CA SER A 178 -7.89 -11.48 1.46
C SER A 178 -8.79 -11.20 2.64
N ASP A 179 -9.35 -12.26 3.22
CA ASP A 179 -10.10 -12.20 4.47
C ASP A 179 -9.18 -12.39 5.70
N ALA A 180 -7.87 -12.48 5.46
CA ALA A 180 -6.91 -12.67 6.54
C ALA A 180 -6.83 -11.41 7.40
N ARG A 181 -7.07 -11.58 8.71
CA ARG A 181 -6.95 -10.52 9.71
C ARG A 181 -5.54 -9.97 9.84
N ARG A 182 -4.54 -10.72 9.37
CA ARG A 182 -3.16 -10.28 9.27
C ARG A 182 -2.65 -10.47 7.85
N GLN A 183 -2.20 -9.39 7.24
CA GLN A 183 -1.64 -9.36 5.90
C GLN A 183 -0.24 -8.76 5.98
N THR A 184 0.72 -9.36 5.30
CA THR A 184 2.09 -8.87 5.25
C THR A 184 2.55 -8.78 3.82
N PHE A 185 3.01 -7.61 3.43
CA PHE A 185 3.55 -7.29 2.13
C PHE A 185 5.07 -7.17 2.27
N GLU A 186 5.79 -8.11 1.65
CA GLU A 186 7.24 -8.09 1.56
C GLU A 186 7.67 -7.06 0.50
N MET A 187 8.54 -6.13 0.88
CA MET A 187 8.88 -4.93 0.10
C MET A 187 10.29 -4.95 -0.51
N SER A 188 11.09 -6.00 -0.28
CA SER A 188 12.54 -5.96 -0.57
C SER A 188 12.81 -5.73 -2.05
N ASP A 189 12.12 -6.46 -2.93
CA ASP A 189 12.33 -6.38 -4.37
C ASP A 189 11.98 -4.98 -4.91
N LEU A 190 10.85 -4.42 -4.46
CA LEU A 190 10.44 -3.04 -4.78
C LEU A 190 11.44 -1.96 -4.33
N MET A 191 12.02 -2.14 -3.15
CA MET A 191 13.00 -1.18 -2.63
C MET A 191 14.35 -1.30 -3.35
N THR A 192 14.68 -2.46 -3.90
CA THR A 192 15.88 -2.61 -4.72
C THR A 192 15.72 -2.05 -6.13
N SER A 193 14.54 -2.19 -6.76
CA SER A 193 14.30 -1.68 -8.11
C SER A 193 14.37 -0.14 -8.20
N SER A 194 13.97 0.56 -7.14
CA SER A 194 14.07 2.03 -7.04
C SER A 194 15.50 2.56 -6.82
N THR A 195 16.44 1.68 -6.46
CA THR A 195 17.85 2.06 -6.26
C THR A 195 18.64 1.98 -7.59
N ASN A 196 18.16 1.23 -8.58
CA ASN A 196 18.81 1.05 -9.88
C ASN A 196 18.33 2.05 -10.96
N SER A 197 17.42 2.99 -10.63
CA SER A 197 16.93 4.02 -11.55
C SER A 197 17.50 5.42 -11.27
N ARG A 198 18.66 5.51 -10.60
CA ARG A 198 19.42 6.75 -10.40
C ARG A 198 20.80 6.67 -11.05
#